data_AF-A0A5J5F6K0-F1
#
_entry.id   AF-A0A5J5F6K0-F1
#
_cell.length_a   1.000
_cell.length_b   1.000
_cell.length_c   1.000
_cell.angle_alpha   90.00
_cell.angle_beta   90.00
_cell.angle_gamma   90.00
#
_symmetry.space_group_name_H-M   'P 1'
#
loop_
_entity.id
_entity.type
_entity.pdbx_description
1 polymer ?
#
loop_
_entity_poly.entity_id
_entity_poly.type
_entity_poly.pdbx_seq_one_letter_code
_entity_poly.pdbx_strand_id
1 'polypeptide(L)'
;MLQHIPSGGMPSAEKVIAHIKYLSLHGWNGSTDLELYIKDVIAAYKFLEYKDQLQINLQILEDGRLWCDLDAQELPTLSKEQFRLCWKDAKTLRITLAEEKEKRKFGHSILNQFPRLLRLIDVEAVRKPARLPRDGLEERQSISNKALRELWKLGRFCDIELNVHGEPFRAHRVVLAAASGYWRRALTGNEPKGGLDINQSCSKETVLGVLRYIYTGELPLGWNEGAGKLVKPA
;
A
#
# COMPACT_ATOMS: atom_id res chain seq x y z
N MET A 1 8.42 -14.96 46.72
CA MET A 1 9.02 -15.37 45.43
C MET A 1 7.92 -16.00 44.59
N LEU A 2 7.22 -15.21 43.76
CA LEU A 2 6.19 -15.73 42.87
C LEU A 2 6.79 -15.94 41.48
N GLN A 3 6.55 -17.14 41.00
CA GLN A 3 7.20 -17.80 39.88
C GLN A 3 6.94 -17.08 38.56
N HIS A 4 8.02 -16.75 37.88
CA HIS A 4 7.99 -16.19 36.54
C HIS A 4 7.68 -17.34 35.56
N ILE A 5 6.43 -17.46 35.13
CA ILE A 5 6.07 -18.31 34.00
C ILE A 5 6.48 -17.53 32.74
N PRO A 6 7.43 -18.01 31.92
CA PRO A 6 7.85 -17.31 30.72
C PRO A 6 6.75 -17.46 29.66
N SER A 7 5.90 -16.45 29.52
CA SER A 7 4.95 -16.36 28.41
C SER A 7 5.75 -16.29 27.10
N GLY A 8 5.63 -17.32 26.26
CA GLY A 8 6.38 -17.46 25.01
C GLY A 8 6.23 -16.26 24.10
N GLY A 9 7.32 -15.50 23.95
CA GLY A 9 7.63 -14.60 22.82
C GLY A 9 6.69 -13.43 22.49
N MET A 10 5.45 -13.40 22.99
CA MET A 10 4.49 -12.35 22.67
C MET A 10 4.56 -11.22 23.71
N PRO A 11 4.80 -9.97 23.30
CA PRO A 11 4.79 -8.84 24.22
C PRO A 11 3.36 -8.60 24.75
N SER A 12 3.22 -8.15 26.00
CA SER A 12 1.90 -7.74 26.52
C SER A 12 1.46 -6.41 25.90
N ALA A 13 0.15 -6.14 25.89
CA ALA A 13 -0.40 -4.87 25.39
C ALA A 13 0.25 -3.65 26.08
N GLU A 14 0.48 -3.75 27.40
CA GLU A 14 1.15 -2.70 28.18
C GLU A 14 2.58 -2.42 27.72
N LYS A 15 3.35 -3.47 27.38
CA LYS A 15 4.71 -3.34 26.85
C LYS A 15 4.71 -2.67 25.47
N VAL A 16 3.71 -2.98 24.64
CA VAL A 16 3.56 -2.38 23.31
C VAL A 16 3.15 -0.92 23.42
N ILE A 17 2.27 -0.58 24.36
CA ILE A 17 1.91 0.82 24.63
C ILE A 17 3.13 1.59 25.17
N ALA A 18 3.90 1.02 26.09
CA ALA A 18 5.14 1.62 26.58
C ALA A 18 6.16 1.83 25.44
N HIS A 19 6.25 0.88 24.50
CA HIS A 19 7.06 1.03 23.29
C HIS A 19 6.58 2.18 22.40
N ILE A 20 5.28 2.31 22.17
CA ILE A 20 4.71 3.44 21.41
C ILE A 20 5.01 4.78 22.11
N LYS A 21 4.92 4.85 23.45
CA LYS A 21 5.30 6.05 24.22
C LYS A 21 6.79 6.36 24.04
N TYR A 22 7.64 5.34 24.07
CA TYR A 22 9.07 5.49 23.83
C TYR A 22 9.34 6.06 22.44
N LEU A 23 8.69 5.48 21.41
CA LEU A 23 8.77 5.94 20.02
C LEU A 23 8.30 7.38 19.87
N SER A 24 7.20 7.77 20.53
CA SER A 24 6.69 9.14 20.50
C SER A 24 7.65 10.16 21.12
N LEU A 25 8.26 9.82 22.25
CA LEU A 25 9.16 10.72 22.99
C LEU A 25 10.52 10.89 22.30
N HIS A 26 11.10 9.78 21.85
CA HIS A 26 12.44 9.77 21.26
C HIS A 26 12.41 10.07 19.76
N GLY A 27 11.24 9.87 19.13
CA GLY A 27 10.94 10.25 17.77
C GLY A 27 11.87 9.64 16.73
N TRP A 28 11.67 10.05 15.48
CA TRP A 28 12.65 9.87 14.44
C TRP A 28 13.79 10.89 14.63
N ASN A 29 14.99 10.41 14.94
CA ASN A 29 16.15 11.27 15.21
C ASN A 29 16.91 11.72 13.94
N GLY A 30 16.46 11.29 12.75
CA GLY A 30 17.07 11.60 11.46
C GLY A 30 18.20 10.67 11.03
N SER A 31 18.69 9.77 11.90
CA SER A 31 19.70 8.76 11.57
C SER A 31 19.10 7.37 11.34
N THR A 32 17.85 7.16 11.75
CA THR A 32 17.08 5.95 11.46
C THR A 32 16.36 6.07 10.12
N ASP A 33 16.12 4.96 9.44
CA ASP A 33 15.27 4.95 8.25
C ASP A 33 13.81 5.23 8.68
N LEU A 34 13.22 6.30 8.13
CA LEU A 34 11.85 6.72 8.42
C LEU A 34 10.84 5.64 8.01
N GLU A 35 11.10 4.89 6.94
CA GLU A 35 10.21 3.83 6.48
C GLU A 35 10.20 2.66 7.47
N LEU A 36 11.36 2.30 8.02
CA LEU A 36 11.48 1.26 9.05
C LEU A 36 10.81 1.71 10.36
N TYR A 37 10.98 2.97 10.75
CA TYR A 37 10.31 3.52 11.93
C TYR A 37 8.78 3.46 11.80
N ILE A 38 8.24 3.87 10.64
CA ILE A 38 6.80 3.83 10.40
C ILE A 38 6.29 2.39 10.38
N LYS A 39 7.05 1.46 9.80
CA LYS A 39 6.71 0.03 9.84
C LYS A 39 6.61 -0.50 11.28
N ASP A 40 7.49 -0.07 12.17
CA ASP A 40 7.47 -0.46 13.59
C ASP A 40 6.24 0.11 14.31
N VAL A 41 5.91 1.38 14.09
CA VAL A 41 4.68 2.01 14.61
C VAL A 41 3.43 1.29 14.12
N ILE A 42 3.35 0.97 12.82
CA ILE A 42 2.23 0.22 12.22
C ILE A 42 2.13 -1.19 12.82
N ALA A 43 3.26 -1.87 13.03
CA ALA A 43 3.28 -3.19 13.64
C ALA A 43 2.77 -3.16 15.09
N ALA A 44 3.16 -2.15 15.87
CA ALA A 44 2.68 -1.94 17.23
C ALA A 44 1.15 -1.72 17.28
N TYR A 45 0.60 -0.88 16.40
CA TYR A 45 -0.85 -0.70 16.32
C TYR A 45 -1.59 -1.95 15.82
N LYS A 46 -1.04 -2.69 14.84
CA LYS A 46 -1.60 -3.97 14.40
C LYS A 46 -1.70 -4.98 15.54
N PHE A 47 -0.68 -5.00 16.41
CA PHE A 47 -0.66 -5.85 17.58
C PHE A 47 -1.77 -5.49 18.56
N LEU A 48 -1.98 -4.20 18.84
CA LEU A 48 -3.05 -3.72 19.71
C LEU A 48 -4.45 -3.94 19.13
N GLU A 49 -4.61 -3.98 17.80
CA GLU A 49 -5.89 -4.26 17.14
C GLU A 49 -6.20 -5.78 17.04
N TYR A 50 -5.22 -6.65 17.33
CA TYR A 50 -5.38 -8.10 17.23
C TYR A 50 -6.44 -8.63 18.22
N LYS A 51 -7.22 -9.61 17.78
CA LYS A 51 -8.53 -9.99 18.35
C LYS A 51 -8.53 -10.33 19.85
N ASP A 52 -7.41 -10.79 20.41
CA ASP A 52 -7.29 -11.19 21.83
C ASP A 52 -6.83 -10.07 22.77
N GLN A 53 -6.51 -8.88 22.27
CA GLN A 53 -5.96 -7.78 23.08
C GLN A 53 -6.97 -6.69 23.42
N LEU A 54 -8.24 -6.82 23.02
CA LEU A 54 -9.27 -5.77 23.23
C LEU A 54 -9.75 -5.61 24.69
N GLN A 55 -9.11 -6.27 25.66
CA GLN A 55 -9.20 -5.94 27.09
C GLN A 55 -8.15 -4.88 27.51
N ILE A 56 -7.58 -4.11 26.56
CA ILE A 56 -6.71 -2.98 26.87
C ILE A 56 -7.48 -1.99 27.76
N ASN A 57 -6.89 -1.65 28.90
CA ASN A 57 -7.42 -0.63 29.79
C ASN A 57 -7.43 0.72 29.06
N LEU A 58 -8.63 1.27 28.84
CA LEU A 58 -8.88 2.55 28.17
C LEU A 58 -8.09 3.71 28.81
N GLN A 59 -7.87 3.69 30.12
CA GLN A 59 -7.08 4.72 30.81
C GLN A 59 -5.64 4.79 30.28
N ILE A 60 -5.05 3.65 29.92
CA ILE A 60 -3.67 3.59 29.41
C ILE A 60 -3.58 4.19 27.99
N LEU A 61 -4.66 4.10 27.20
CA LEU A 61 -4.77 4.67 25.86
C LEU A 61 -5.05 6.17 25.85
N GLU A 62 -5.62 6.70 26.93
CA GLU A 62 -5.85 8.14 27.10
C GLU A 62 -4.61 8.87 27.63
N ASP A 63 -3.71 8.16 28.31
CA ASP A 63 -2.51 8.74 28.91
C ASP A 63 -1.31 8.82 27.95
N GLY A 64 -1.10 10.02 27.40
CA GLY A 64 0.12 10.41 26.70
C GLY A 64 -0.02 10.52 25.17
N ARG A 65 1.08 10.86 24.50
CA ARG A 65 1.14 10.97 23.03
C ARG A 65 1.31 9.58 22.43
N LEU A 66 0.19 8.96 22.09
CA LEU A 66 0.13 7.58 21.60
C LEU A 66 -0.26 7.47 20.13
N TRP A 67 -0.77 8.55 19.54
CA TRP A 67 -1.41 8.51 18.24
C TRP A 67 -0.56 9.25 17.22
N CYS A 68 0.04 8.52 16.28
CA CYS A 68 0.84 9.08 15.21
C CYS A 68 -0.05 9.43 14.01
N ASP A 69 -0.48 10.69 13.95
CA ASP A 69 -1.28 11.25 12.87
C ASP A 69 -0.39 11.73 11.73
N LEU A 70 0.21 10.77 11.03
CA LEU A 70 1.12 11.00 9.92
C LEU A 70 0.41 10.75 8.59
N ASP A 71 0.45 11.74 7.70
CA ASP A 71 0.03 11.58 6.31
C ASP A 71 1.17 10.94 5.48
N ALA A 72 0.89 9.79 4.89
CA ALA A 72 1.84 9.07 4.04
C ALA A 72 2.29 9.87 2.80
N GLN A 73 1.54 10.89 2.38
CA GLN A 73 1.89 11.76 1.25
C GLN A 73 2.87 12.88 1.62
N GLU A 74 2.98 13.24 2.90
CA GLU A 74 3.87 14.32 3.38
C GLU A 74 5.30 13.84 3.71
N LEU A 75 5.54 12.52 3.65
CA LEU A 75 6.83 11.87 3.94
C LEU A 75 8.05 12.48 3.22
N PRO A 76 8.00 12.89 1.93
CA PRO A 76 9.18 13.38 1.23
C PRO A 76 9.67 14.75 1.70
N THR A 77 8.84 15.53 2.40
CA THR A 77 9.10 16.93 2.76
C THR A 77 9.08 17.19 4.26
N LEU A 78 8.96 16.13 5.07
CA LEU A 78 8.70 16.26 6.50
C LEU A 78 9.97 16.61 7.29
N SER A 79 9.95 17.72 8.01
CA SER A 79 11.00 18.08 8.97
C SER A 79 10.85 17.33 10.30
N LYS A 80 11.93 17.26 11.10
CA LYS A 80 11.93 16.64 12.44
C LYS A 80 10.89 17.26 13.39
N GLU A 81 10.72 18.57 13.32
CA GLU A 81 9.74 19.29 14.14
C GLU A 81 8.31 18.99 13.70
N GLN A 82 8.06 18.92 12.38
CA GLN A 82 6.75 18.51 11.85
C GLN A 82 6.42 17.07 12.25
N PHE A 83 7.39 16.16 12.20
CA PHE A 83 7.22 14.77 12.64
C PHE A 83 6.83 14.67 14.12
N ARG A 84 7.42 15.49 14.99
CA ARG A 84 7.06 15.53 16.42
C ARG A 84 5.63 16.00 16.65
N LEU A 85 5.12 16.87 15.79
CA LEU A 85 3.74 17.37 15.84
C LEU A 85 2.71 16.33 15.36
N CYS A 86 3.13 15.31 14.60
CA CYS A 86 2.26 14.19 14.24
C CYS A 86 1.83 13.34 15.44
N TRP A 87 2.61 13.33 16.54
CA TRP A 87 2.27 12.59 17.74
C TRP A 87 1.29 13.36 18.62
N LYS A 88 0.07 12.85 18.71
CA LYS A 88 -1.06 13.43 19.43
C LYS A 88 -1.47 12.57 20.61
N ASP A 89 -1.97 13.21 21.66
CA ASP A 89 -2.73 12.54 22.71
C ASP A 89 -4.17 12.27 22.24
N ALA A 90 -4.90 11.42 22.97
CA ALA A 90 -6.26 11.04 22.58
C ALA A 90 -7.23 12.24 22.50
N LYS A 91 -7.06 13.26 23.36
CA LYS A 91 -7.94 14.44 23.41
C LYS A 91 -7.66 15.37 22.22
N THR A 92 -6.40 15.68 21.98
CA THR A 92 -5.92 16.49 20.85
C THR A 92 -6.30 15.82 19.53
N LEU A 93 -6.17 14.50 19.45
CA LEU A 93 -6.60 13.72 18.29
C LEU A 93 -8.11 13.88 18.06
N ARG A 94 -8.97 13.68 19.09
CA ARG A 94 -10.43 13.89 18.96
C ARG A 94 -10.78 15.26 18.37
N ILE A 95 -10.12 16.31 18.85
CA ILE A 95 -10.35 17.70 18.40
C ILE A 95 -9.88 17.89 16.96
N THR A 96 -8.63 17.54 16.65
CA THR A 96 -8.10 17.75 15.29
C THR A 96 -8.90 16.96 14.25
N LEU A 97 -9.31 15.74 14.59
CA LEU A 97 -10.07 14.90 13.68
C LEU A 97 -11.50 15.37 13.48
N ALA A 98 -12.13 15.97 14.49
CA ALA A 98 -13.42 16.62 14.34
C ALA A 98 -13.34 17.80 13.35
N GLU A 99 -12.31 18.64 13.45
CA GLU A 99 -12.08 19.77 12.54
C GLU A 99 -11.73 19.32 11.11
N GLU A 100 -10.99 18.22 10.95
CA GLU A 100 -10.58 17.70 9.64
C GLU A 100 -11.67 16.90 8.93
N LYS A 101 -12.63 16.31 9.67
CA LYS A 101 -13.84 15.67 9.14
C LYS A 101 -14.67 16.68 8.34
N GLU A 102 -14.76 17.92 8.80
CA GLU A 102 -15.39 19.02 8.05
C GLU A 102 -14.61 19.40 6.79
N LYS A 103 -13.27 19.31 6.84
CA LYS A 103 -12.37 19.70 5.75
C LYS A 103 -12.08 18.58 4.73
N ARG A 104 -12.61 17.36 4.92
CA ARG A 104 -12.35 16.16 4.08
C ARG A 104 -10.87 15.78 3.90
N LYS A 105 -9.97 16.23 4.78
CA LYS A 105 -8.51 16.04 4.65
C LYS A 105 -7.99 14.73 5.25
N PHE A 106 -8.81 14.06 6.05
CA PHE A 106 -8.38 12.89 6.83
C PHE A 106 -8.16 11.60 6.01
N GLY A 107 -8.09 11.64 4.67
CA GLY A 107 -8.02 10.44 3.84
C GLY A 107 -6.72 9.63 3.91
N HIS A 108 -5.66 10.20 4.50
CA HIS A 108 -4.29 9.69 4.32
C HIS A 108 -3.50 9.43 5.60
N SER A 109 -4.08 9.69 6.78
CA SER A 109 -3.46 9.36 8.07
C SER A 109 -3.28 7.85 8.24
N ILE A 110 -2.13 7.40 8.73
CA ILE A 110 -1.87 5.98 9.04
C ILE A 110 -2.85 5.40 10.07
N LEU A 111 -3.45 6.24 10.92
CA LEU A 111 -4.43 5.85 11.93
C LEU A 111 -5.73 5.31 11.32
N ASN A 112 -6.06 5.70 10.08
CA ASN A 112 -7.20 5.15 9.34
C ASN A 112 -7.13 3.64 9.12
N GLN A 113 -5.94 3.05 9.24
CA GLN A 113 -5.76 1.61 9.12
C GLN A 113 -6.30 0.85 10.34
N PHE A 114 -6.56 1.54 11.46
CA PHE A 114 -6.87 0.94 12.76
C PHE A 114 -8.22 1.43 13.34
N PRO A 115 -9.35 1.18 12.65
CA PRO A 115 -10.65 1.72 13.04
C PRO A 115 -11.22 1.15 14.35
N ARG A 116 -10.68 0.03 14.86
CA ARG A 116 -11.09 -0.47 16.18
C ARG A 116 -10.42 0.32 17.30
N LEU A 117 -9.14 0.64 17.16
CA LEU A 117 -8.40 1.44 18.13
C LEU A 117 -8.95 2.85 18.23
N LEU A 118 -9.30 3.47 17.10
CA LEU A 118 -9.93 4.80 17.09
C LEU A 118 -11.30 4.80 17.79
N ARG A 119 -12.10 3.74 17.64
CA ARG A 119 -13.37 3.62 18.37
C ARG A 119 -13.22 3.54 19.88
N LEU A 120 -12.12 2.98 20.39
CA LEU A 120 -11.87 2.94 21.84
C LEU A 120 -11.69 4.33 22.44
N ILE A 121 -11.16 5.27 21.66
CA ILE A 121 -11.02 6.66 22.07
C ILE A 121 -12.16 7.54 21.56
N ASP A 122 -13.33 6.99 21.25
CA ASP A 122 -14.50 7.75 20.76
C ASP A 122 -14.21 8.59 19.50
N VAL A 123 -13.25 8.13 18.69
CA VAL A 123 -12.96 8.68 17.37
C VAL A 123 -13.57 7.76 16.34
N GLU A 124 -14.57 8.26 15.61
CA GLU A 124 -14.99 7.59 14.39
C GLU A 124 -13.87 7.71 13.36
N ALA A 125 -13.16 6.62 13.13
CA ALA A 125 -12.33 6.48 11.93
C ALA A 125 -13.20 6.90 10.74
N VAL A 126 -12.75 7.91 9.99
CA VAL A 126 -13.46 8.32 8.78
C VAL A 126 -13.66 7.06 7.98
N ARG A 127 -14.94 6.75 7.78
CA ARG A 127 -15.33 5.79 6.77
C ARG A 127 -14.63 6.31 5.52
N LYS A 128 -13.58 5.60 5.04
CA LYS A 128 -13.26 5.63 3.61
C LYS A 128 -14.64 5.61 2.97
N PRO A 129 -15.07 6.66 2.23
CA PRO A 129 -16.42 6.69 1.70
C PRO A 129 -16.64 5.30 1.14
N ALA A 130 -17.60 4.57 1.73
CA ALA A 130 -17.87 3.20 1.35
C ALA A 130 -17.83 3.26 -0.16
N ARG A 131 -16.86 2.56 -0.80
CA ARG A 131 -16.61 2.73 -2.24
C ARG A 131 -18.01 2.74 -2.83
N LEU A 132 -18.47 3.90 -3.32
CA LEU A 132 -19.82 3.95 -3.88
C LEU A 132 -19.84 2.75 -4.81
N PRO A 133 -20.86 1.87 -4.74
CA PRO A 133 -21.00 0.80 -5.71
C PRO A 133 -20.67 1.45 -7.04
N ARG A 134 -19.58 0.99 -7.67
CA ARG A 134 -18.90 1.72 -8.73
C ARG A 134 -19.70 1.57 -10.03
N ASP A 135 -21.02 1.57 -9.92
CA ASP A 135 -21.99 1.46 -10.98
C ASP A 135 -21.76 2.66 -11.90
N GLY A 136 -21.14 2.37 -13.03
CA GLY A 136 -20.82 3.32 -14.09
C GLY A 136 -19.33 3.63 -14.32
N LEU A 137 -18.42 3.43 -13.35
CA LEU A 137 -16.98 3.66 -13.55
C LEU A 137 -16.24 2.39 -13.95
N GLU A 138 -16.58 1.25 -13.34
CA GLU A 138 -16.12 -0.05 -13.85
C GLU A 138 -16.71 -0.33 -15.23
N GLU A 139 -17.94 0.09 -15.50
CA GLU A 139 -18.57 -0.12 -16.80
C GLU A 139 -17.93 0.74 -17.91
N ARG A 140 -17.58 2.00 -17.62
CA ARG A 140 -16.83 2.87 -18.58
C ARG A 140 -15.37 2.46 -18.75
N GLN A 141 -14.69 1.99 -17.69
CA GLN A 141 -13.34 1.42 -17.81
C GLN A 141 -13.36 0.03 -18.50
N SER A 142 -14.42 -0.75 -18.30
CA SER A 142 -14.65 -2.06 -18.92
C SER A 142 -14.91 -1.95 -20.42
N ILE A 143 -15.70 -0.96 -20.87
CA ILE A 143 -15.95 -0.73 -22.30
C ILE A 143 -14.65 -0.34 -23.03
N SER A 144 -13.83 0.54 -22.43
CA SER A 144 -12.55 0.96 -23.02
C SER A 144 -11.52 -0.17 -23.04
N ASN A 145 -11.44 -0.99 -21.99
CA ASN A 145 -10.52 -2.13 -21.93
C ASN A 145 -10.94 -3.26 -22.88
N LYS A 146 -12.25 -3.49 -23.08
CA LYS A 146 -12.74 -4.50 -24.04
C LYS A 146 -12.34 -4.17 -25.47
N ALA A 147 -12.50 -2.92 -25.90
CA ALA A 147 -12.12 -2.50 -27.25
C ALA A 147 -10.60 -2.64 -27.49
N LEU A 148 -9.77 -2.15 -26.55
CA LEU A 148 -8.31 -2.25 -26.65
C LEU A 148 -7.81 -3.71 -26.60
N ARG A 149 -8.47 -4.58 -25.82
CA ARG A 149 -8.20 -6.02 -25.80
C ARG A 149 -8.47 -6.67 -27.16
N GLU A 150 -9.59 -6.34 -27.81
CA GLU A 150 -9.90 -6.90 -29.14
C GLU A 150 -8.94 -6.37 -30.21
N LEU A 151 -8.57 -5.09 -30.17
CA LEU A 151 -7.53 -4.54 -31.05
C LEU A 151 -6.20 -5.26 -30.86
N TRP A 152 -5.82 -5.53 -29.60
CA TRP A 152 -4.60 -6.27 -29.28
C TRP A 152 -4.62 -7.72 -29.79
N LYS A 153 -5.72 -8.46 -29.58
CA LYS A 153 -5.89 -9.81 -30.13
C LYS A 153 -5.81 -9.86 -31.65
N LEU A 154 -6.33 -8.84 -32.32
CA LEU A 154 -6.28 -8.70 -33.78
C LEU A 154 -4.94 -8.13 -34.28
N GLY A 155 -4.02 -7.75 -33.38
CA GLY A 155 -2.75 -7.12 -33.71
C GLY A 155 -2.89 -5.75 -34.39
N ARG A 156 -4.02 -5.06 -34.22
CA ARG A 156 -4.32 -3.78 -34.86
C ARG A 156 -3.84 -2.61 -34.02
N PHE A 157 -3.21 -1.63 -34.67
CA PHE A 157 -2.68 -0.41 -34.03
C PHE A 157 -1.61 -0.67 -32.95
N CYS A 158 -1.06 -1.88 -32.88
CA CYS A 158 0.12 -2.17 -32.08
C CYS A 158 1.32 -1.43 -32.69
N ASP A 159 1.86 -0.47 -31.94
CA ASP A 159 2.91 0.45 -32.32
C ASP A 159 4.26 0.11 -31.67
N ILE A 160 4.33 -1.02 -30.96
CA ILE A 160 5.56 -1.57 -30.42
C ILE A 160 5.63 -3.10 -30.56
N GLU A 161 6.86 -3.58 -30.82
CA GLU A 161 7.25 -4.98 -30.74
C GLU A 161 8.21 -5.17 -29.57
N LEU A 162 7.85 -6.08 -28.66
CA LEU A 162 8.66 -6.50 -27.53
C LEU A 162 9.36 -7.80 -27.92
N ASN A 163 10.68 -7.78 -28.06
CA ASN A 163 11.42 -8.98 -28.46
C ASN A 163 11.81 -9.77 -27.21
N VAL A 164 11.34 -11.03 -27.12
CA VAL A 164 11.65 -11.94 -26.01
C VAL A 164 12.26 -13.20 -26.58
N HIS A 165 13.57 -13.41 -26.37
CA HIS A 165 14.30 -14.54 -26.94
C HIS A 165 14.11 -14.72 -28.47
N GLY A 166 14.15 -13.60 -29.21
CA GLY A 166 13.97 -13.60 -30.67
C GLY A 166 12.53 -13.76 -31.15
N GLU A 167 11.54 -13.78 -30.25
CA GLU A 167 10.12 -13.79 -30.61
C GLU A 167 9.48 -12.42 -30.35
N PRO A 168 8.85 -11.80 -31.38
CA PRO A 168 8.25 -10.47 -31.24
C PRO A 168 6.83 -10.56 -30.66
N PHE A 169 6.56 -9.78 -29.61
CA PHE A 169 5.22 -9.59 -29.04
C PHE A 169 4.72 -8.18 -29.33
N ARG A 170 3.61 -8.08 -30.06
CA ARG A 170 2.99 -6.79 -30.41
C ARG A 170 2.12 -6.25 -29.28
N ALA A 171 2.22 -4.95 -29.01
CA ALA A 171 1.41 -4.26 -28.03
C ALA A 171 1.21 -2.78 -28.39
N HIS A 172 0.38 -2.08 -27.61
CA HIS A 172 0.17 -0.64 -27.67
C HIS A 172 1.01 0.06 -26.60
N ARG A 173 1.89 0.98 -27.00
CA ARG A 173 2.77 1.74 -26.10
C ARG A 173 1.99 2.48 -25.02
N VAL A 174 0.89 3.13 -25.42
CA VAL A 174 0.03 3.89 -24.51
C VAL A 174 -0.57 3.01 -23.41
N VAL A 175 -0.96 1.79 -23.75
CA VAL A 175 -1.53 0.83 -22.78
C VAL A 175 -0.44 0.37 -21.81
N LEU A 176 0.75 0.03 -22.31
CA LEU A 176 1.90 -0.36 -21.48
C LEU A 176 2.31 0.76 -20.51
N ALA A 177 2.46 1.99 -21.03
CA ALA A 177 2.87 3.17 -20.25
C ALA A 177 1.82 3.58 -19.20
N ALA A 178 0.53 3.40 -19.50
CA ALA A 178 -0.55 3.62 -18.55
C ALA A 178 -0.53 2.57 -17.43
N ALA A 179 -0.26 1.31 -17.77
CA ALA A 179 -0.30 0.18 -16.83
C ALA A 179 0.91 0.10 -15.88
N SER A 180 2.09 0.58 -16.28
CA SER A 180 3.30 0.49 -15.44
C SER A 180 4.25 1.67 -15.60
N GLY A 181 4.78 2.15 -14.47
CA GLY A 181 5.86 3.13 -14.44
C GLY A 181 7.16 2.64 -15.08
N TYR A 182 7.40 1.32 -15.10
CA TYR A 182 8.55 0.73 -15.82
C TYR A 182 8.43 0.96 -17.33
N TRP A 183 7.31 0.51 -17.93
CA TRP A 183 7.04 0.69 -19.35
C TRP A 183 7.02 2.16 -19.72
N ARG A 184 6.41 3.01 -18.89
CA ARG A 184 6.42 4.45 -19.13
C ARG A 184 7.84 4.99 -19.30
N ARG A 185 8.75 4.67 -18.38
CA ARG A 185 10.16 5.09 -18.47
C ARG A 185 10.87 4.48 -19.67
N ALA A 186 10.68 3.17 -19.90
CA ALA A 186 11.31 2.45 -21.01
C ALA A 186 10.88 3.00 -22.38
N LEU A 187 9.64 3.49 -22.49
CA LEU A 187 9.06 3.99 -23.74
C LEU A 187 9.24 5.50 -23.96
N THR A 188 9.60 6.26 -22.94
CA THR A 188 9.93 7.69 -23.02
C THR A 188 11.40 7.99 -23.34
N GLY A 189 12.27 6.96 -23.34
CA GLY A 189 13.69 7.09 -23.69
C GLY A 189 13.96 7.07 -25.20
N ASN A 190 15.23 7.28 -25.59
CA ASN A 190 15.67 7.15 -26.99
C ASN A 190 15.34 5.75 -27.52
N GLU A 191 14.45 5.69 -28.51
CA GLU A 191 13.92 4.44 -29.06
C GLU A 191 15.04 3.61 -29.71
N PRO A 192 15.17 2.32 -29.37
CA PRO A 192 15.96 1.40 -30.17
C PRO A 192 15.27 1.23 -31.53
N LYS A 193 16.01 1.46 -32.62
CA LYS A 193 15.56 1.15 -33.97
C LYS A 193 15.40 -0.38 -34.08
N GLY A 194 14.18 -0.90 -33.92
CA GLY A 194 13.90 -2.33 -34.06
C GLY A 194 13.04 -2.98 -32.97
N GLY A 195 12.43 -2.20 -32.08
CA GLY A 195 11.60 -2.71 -30.99
C GLY A 195 12.31 -2.67 -29.63
N LEU A 196 11.62 -3.12 -28.59
CA LEU A 196 12.15 -3.13 -27.22
C LEU A 196 12.55 -4.55 -26.83
N ASP A 197 13.85 -4.78 -26.72
CA ASP A 197 14.38 -6.06 -26.24
C ASP A 197 14.11 -6.19 -24.74
N ILE A 198 13.34 -7.21 -24.38
CA ILE A 198 13.04 -7.53 -22.99
C ILE A 198 14.16 -8.40 -22.44
N ASN A 199 14.59 -8.08 -21.22
CA ASN A 199 15.68 -8.75 -20.52
C ASN A 199 15.64 -10.28 -20.71
N GLN A 200 16.77 -10.86 -21.12
CA GLN A 200 16.94 -12.30 -21.41
C GLN A 200 16.64 -13.21 -20.22
N SER A 201 16.47 -12.66 -19.01
CA SER A 201 16.05 -13.43 -17.82
C SER A 201 14.54 -13.66 -17.72
N CYS A 202 13.72 -12.95 -18.49
CA CYS A 202 12.27 -13.09 -18.48
C CYS A 202 11.80 -14.13 -19.50
N SER A 203 10.99 -15.10 -19.05
CA SER A 203 10.45 -16.10 -19.97
C SER A 203 9.32 -15.51 -20.83
N LYS A 204 9.09 -16.13 -22.00
CA LYS A 204 8.02 -15.75 -22.94
C LYS A 204 6.65 -15.80 -22.28
N GLU A 205 6.44 -16.81 -21.45
CA GLU A 205 5.20 -17.03 -20.70
C GLU A 205 4.95 -15.90 -19.69
N THR A 206 6.00 -15.42 -19.04
CA THR A 206 5.94 -14.29 -18.11
C THR A 206 5.52 -13.02 -18.83
N VAL A 207 6.15 -12.71 -19.96
CA VAL A 207 5.81 -11.51 -20.75
C VAL A 207 4.38 -11.60 -21.28
N LEU A 208 3.96 -12.77 -21.79
CA LEU A 208 2.60 -12.98 -22.23
C LEU A 208 1.58 -12.88 -21.09
N GLY A 209 1.91 -13.40 -19.90
CA GLY A 209 1.07 -13.29 -18.71
C GLY A 209 0.89 -11.85 -18.25
N VAL A 210 1.96 -11.06 -18.26
CA VAL A 210 1.93 -9.62 -17.99
C VAL A 210 1.08 -8.88 -19.02
N LEU A 211 1.27 -9.16 -20.32
CA LEU A 211 0.45 -8.54 -21.38
C LEU A 211 -1.03 -8.89 -21.21
N ARG A 212 -1.36 -10.16 -20.97
CA ARG A 212 -2.75 -10.57 -20.69
C ARG A 212 -3.33 -9.81 -19.52
N TYR A 213 -2.62 -9.76 -18.39
CA TYR A 213 -3.05 -9.02 -17.22
C TYR A 213 -3.27 -7.53 -17.53
N ILE A 214 -2.39 -6.90 -18.31
CA ILE A 214 -2.53 -5.50 -18.72
C ILE A 214 -3.81 -5.27 -19.55
N TYR A 215 -4.17 -6.17 -20.45
CA TYR A 215 -5.35 -6.02 -21.32
C TYR A 215 -6.65 -6.56 -20.73
N THR A 216 -6.60 -7.49 -19.78
CA THR A 216 -7.79 -8.17 -19.24
C THR A 216 -8.03 -7.96 -17.75
N GLY A 217 -7.01 -7.54 -17.00
CA GLY A 217 -7.04 -7.50 -15.54
C GLY A 217 -6.98 -8.88 -14.88
N GLU A 218 -6.79 -9.96 -15.66
CA GLU A 218 -6.80 -11.34 -15.18
C GLU A 218 -5.38 -11.90 -15.23
N LEU A 219 -4.88 -12.41 -14.09
CA LEU A 219 -3.65 -13.20 -14.07
C LEU A 219 -3.94 -14.61 -14.59
N PRO A 220 -3.01 -15.22 -15.35
CA PRO A 220 -3.16 -16.62 -15.75
C PRO A 220 -3.26 -17.53 -14.52
N LEU A 221 -4.15 -18.53 -14.57
CA LEU A 221 -4.25 -19.57 -13.55
C LEU A 221 -2.89 -20.26 -13.38
N GLY A 222 -2.33 -20.26 -12.17
CA GLY A 222 -1.01 -20.84 -11.87
C GLY A 222 0.16 -19.84 -11.81
N TRP A 223 -0.11 -18.53 -11.80
CA TRP A 223 0.92 -17.50 -11.55
C TRP A 223 1.41 -17.56 -10.09
N ASN A 224 2.69 -17.85 -9.86
CA ASN A 224 3.32 -17.82 -8.54
C ASN A 224 4.21 -16.57 -8.38
N GLU A 225 3.83 -15.68 -7.47
CA GLU A 225 4.50 -14.40 -7.21
C GLU A 225 6.00 -14.54 -6.87
N GLY A 226 6.40 -15.68 -6.29
CA GLY A 226 7.80 -15.95 -5.90
C GLY A 226 8.74 -16.42 -7.00
N ALA A 227 8.24 -16.81 -8.18
CA ALA A 227 9.10 -17.37 -9.25
C ALA A 227 9.07 -16.58 -10.57
N GLY A 228 8.12 -15.64 -10.74
CA GLY A 228 7.94 -14.91 -11.99
C GLY A 228 7.75 -15.84 -13.20
N LYS A 229 7.14 -17.02 -13.00
CA LYS A 229 6.93 -18.06 -14.01
C LYS A 229 5.50 -18.60 -13.95
N LEU A 230 5.02 -19.21 -15.05
CA LEU A 230 3.81 -20.01 -15.02
C LEU A 230 4.17 -21.43 -14.60
N VAL A 231 3.61 -21.91 -13.49
CA VAL A 231 3.72 -23.33 -13.12
C VAL A 231 2.65 -24.09 -13.91
N LYS A 232 3.07 -25.00 -14.78
CA LYS A 232 2.13 -25.88 -15.49
C LYS A 232 1.43 -26.79 -14.46
N PRO A 233 0.10 -26.99 -14.56
CA PRO A 233 -0.57 -28.00 -13.75
C PRO A 233 -0.03 -29.39 -14.10
N ALA A 234 0.13 -30.21 -13.06
CA ALA A 234 0.56 -31.61 -13.13
C ALA A 234 -0.46 -32.49 -13.86
#